data_AF-A0AAD6UH55-F1
#
_entry.id   AF-A0AAD6UH55-F1
#
_cell.length_a   1.000
_cell.length_b   1.000
_cell.length_c   1.000
_cell.angle_alpha   90.00
_cell.angle_beta   90.00
_cell.angle_gamma   90.00
#
_symmetry.space_group_name_H-M   'P 1'
#
loop_
_entity.id
_entity.type
_entity.pdbx_description
1 polymer ?
#
loop_
_entity_poly.entity_id
_entity_poly.type
_entity_poly.pdbx_seq_one_letter_code
_entity_poly.pdbx_strand_id
1 'polypeptide(L)'
;MRRQRAQPRGFVPKLACHTCYSRRSPTVLQEKIANIDKALPFSSALVDNFRRRHDYLRISLTERCNLRCFYCMPSEGIELSPSENILTNDEILRLATLFVKSGVTKVRLTGGEPTIRKGIAEIIAGLDELRVYGLNSIAMTSNGLSLHRRLPDLISAGLSHLNLSLDTLDEFRFELMTRRRGLHAVLRTLDVALASLPYVKLNVVVVKGLNDSEVLDFVDMTKEKPIYVRFIEFMPFTGNKWDSKKMVPSSELLQTISDRHPNLIRAPDELNDTARTWKIPGYAGNIGFISSMSDHFCATCNRLRITADGQIKVCLFDAKEVSLRDQMRRGASDSELLETIGQAVLGKQEKHVAMQDIDVVTNRPMILIGAPAGPRLKPASLFPHPVIAASHSKILQRYYSSGPRPPRLSHLDETGRASMVNVGDKAPTKRTATASGRIYIPAIAYQLVTATYPASDPTQTDPSDPSRIAAAKSRRKGDALTVAHLAAITGAKQTSNLIPLCHPLALSNISVVLSPEVSADQRYSIVCRATVSCEGKTGVEMEALTAVSVGLLTVWDMLKAVAGKEMEIGEIFVTHKTGGANDFTRP
;
A
#
# COMPACT_ATOMS: atom_id res chain seq x y z
N MET A 1 27.24 38.99 89.15
CA MET A 1 27.64 40.40 89.34
C MET A 1 27.30 41.19 88.07
N ARG A 2 26.37 42.17 88.17
CA ARG A 2 26.26 43.47 87.46
C ARG A 2 26.66 43.52 85.95
N ARG A 3 25.82 43.90 84.98
CA ARG A 3 24.88 45.03 84.89
C ARG A 3 23.83 44.85 83.75
N GLN A 4 22.65 45.44 84.01
CA GLN A 4 21.53 45.77 83.10
C GLN A 4 21.97 46.67 81.91
N ARG A 5 21.30 46.75 80.76
CA ARG A 5 20.07 47.54 80.44
C ARG A 5 19.85 47.41 78.90
N ALA A 6 18.66 47.09 78.39
CA ALA A 6 17.58 48.00 77.95
C ALA A 6 17.35 47.94 76.42
N GLN A 7 16.12 47.58 76.01
CA GLN A 7 15.47 47.91 74.73
C GLN A 7 15.15 49.44 74.67
N PRO A 8 14.84 50.13 73.53
CA PRO A 8 13.72 49.78 72.62
C PRO A 8 13.69 50.32 71.14
N ARG A 9 12.67 49.82 70.39
CA ARG A 9 11.83 50.44 69.31
C ARG A 9 12.45 51.03 68.00
N GLY A 10 12.03 50.47 66.85
CA GLY A 10 11.14 51.15 65.89
C GLY A 10 11.68 51.79 64.57
N PHE A 11 11.29 51.18 63.44
CA PHE A 11 10.86 51.75 62.13
C PHE A 11 11.82 52.34 61.03
N VAL A 12 11.97 51.57 59.92
CA VAL A 12 11.80 51.85 58.43
C VAL A 12 12.54 53.07 57.76
N PRO A 13 13.26 52.99 56.58
CA PRO A 13 12.66 52.65 55.25
C PRO A 13 13.50 51.99 54.11
N LYS A 14 12.74 51.32 53.22
CA LYS A 14 12.78 51.13 51.73
C LYS A 14 14.08 51.23 50.88
N LEU A 15 14.17 50.21 49.99
CA LEU A 15 14.57 50.18 48.56
C LEU A 15 16.06 50.33 48.14
N ALA A 16 16.63 49.25 47.60
CA ALA A 16 17.23 49.24 46.26
C ALA A 16 17.38 47.80 45.73
N CYS A 17 16.88 47.59 44.51
CA CYS A 17 16.95 46.38 43.71
C CYS A 17 18.27 46.35 42.92
N HIS A 18 18.99 45.22 42.90
CA HIS A 18 19.91 44.88 41.82
C HIS A 18 20.08 43.35 41.68
N THR A 19 19.32 42.80 40.73
CA THR A 19 19.73 41.82 39.71
C THR A 19 20.93 40.89 40.01
N CYS A 20 20.65 39.60 40.23
CA CYS A 20 21.59 38.50 39.99
C CYS A 20 21.07 37.61 38.85
N TYR A 21 21.40 37.98 37.60
CA TYR A 21 21.32 37.08 36.45
C TYR A 21 22.72 36.49 36.24
N SER A 22 22.93 35.22 36.60
CA SER A 22 24.22 34.56 36.34
C SER A 22 24.35 34.30 34.84
N ARG A 23 25.24 35.04 34.16
CA ARG A 23 25.66 34.79 32.79
C ARG A 23 26.37 33.44 32.73
N ARG A 24 25.79 32.44 32.06
CA ARG A 24 26.51 31.23 31.63
C ARG A 24 27.53 31.65 30.57
N SER A 25 28.79 31.26 30.75
CA SER A 25 29.90 31.57 29.86
C SER A 25 29.70 30.90 28.47
N PRO A 26 29.90 31.61 27.35
CA PRO A 26 29.74 31.08 25.99
C PRO A 26 30.69 29.93 25.63
N THR A 27 31.79 29.79 26.38
CA THR A 27 32.92 28.92 26.05
C THR A 27 32.62 27.43 26.23
N VAL A 28 31.87 27.03 27.25
CA VAL A 28 31.58 25.60 27.52
C VAL A 28 30.64 25.00 26.48
N LEU A 29 29.72 25.80 25.92
CA LEU A 29 28.83 25.36 24.85
C LEU A 29 29.59 25.27 23.52
N GLN A 30 30.46 26.25 23.24
CA GLN A 30 31.33 26.27 22.06
C GLN A 30 32.35 25.14 22.09
N GLU A 31 32.92 24.80 23.25
CA GLU A 31 33.82 23.66 23.42
C GLU A 31 33.11 22.31 23.30
N LYS A 32 31.85 22.21 23.75
CA LYS A 32 31.03 21.01 23.51
C LYS A 32 30.66 20.86 22.03
N ILE A 33 30.34 21.95 21.34
CA ILE A 33 30.08 21.96 19.90
C ILE A 33 31.37 21.59 19.13
N ALA A 34 32.51 22.16 19.51
CA ALA A 34 33.81 21.88 18.90
C ALA A 34 34.30 20.44 19.17
N ASN A 35 33.95 19.84 20.32
CA ASN A 35 34.25 18.44 20.61
C ASN A 35 33.29 17.47 19.90
N ILE A 36 32.05 17.89 19.59
CA ILE A 36 31.14 17.14 18.71
C ILE A 36 31.64 17.16 17.27
N ASP A 37 32.18 18.29 16.80
CA ASP A 37 32.77 18.42 15.46
C ASP A 37 34.16 17.73 15.31
N LYS A 38 34.75 17.22 16.40
CA LYS A 38 36.02 16.45 16.40
C LYS A 38 35.86 14.96 16.09
N ALA A 39 34.64 14.42 16.15
CA ALA A 39 34.32 13.14 15.52
C ALA A 39 34.21 13.39 14.01
N LEU A 40 34.79 12.52 13.17
CA LEU A 40 34.85 12.59 11.69
C LEU A 40 33.97 13.70 11.08
N PRO A 41 34.55 14.73 10.44
CA PRO A 41 33.80 15.93 10.04
C PRO A 41 32.56 15.56 9.24
N PHE A 42 31.39 15.97 9.72
CA PHE A 42 30.12 15.72 9.03
C PHE A 42 30.19 16.31 7.62
N SER A 43 29.98 15.48 6.60
CA SER A 43 30.17 15.89 5.21
C SER A 43 29.19 17.00 4.83
N SER A 44 29.69 18.04 4.18
CA SER A 44 28.85 19.11 3.63
C SER A 44 27.84 18.59 2.61
N ALA A 45 28.11 17.44 1.96
CA ALA A 45 27.19 16.80 1.04
C ALA A 45 25.87 16.32 1.69
N LEU A 46 25.82 16.18 3.02
CA LEU A 46 24.62 15.78 3.75
C LEU A 46 23.94 16.97 4.47
N VAL A 47 24.32 18.20 4.15
CA VAL A 47 23.72 19.43 4.67
C VAL A 47 22.97 20.14 3.55
N ASP A 48 21.72 20.52 3.81
CA ASP A 48 20.91 21.25 2.82
C ASP A 48 20.99 22.78 2.99
N ASN A 49 20.31 23.49 2.10
CA ASN A 49 20.23 24.96 2.11
C ASN A 49 19.58 25.57 3.37
N PHE A 50 18.92 24.75 4.18
CA PHE A 50 18.29 25.16 5.44
C PHE A 50 19.14 24.79 6.66
N ARG A 51 20.39 24.35 6.43
CA ARG A 51 21.35 23.91 7.45
C ARG A 51 20.88 22.69 8.25
N ARG A 52 19.99 21.87 7.69
CA ARG A 52 19.60 20.59 8.29
C ARG A 52 20.68 19.55 8.01
N ARG A 53 21.23 18.96 9.07
CA ARG A 53 22.17 17.83 8.97
C ARG A 53 21.39 16.53 8.78
N HIS A 54 21.67 15.79 7.72
CA HIS A 54 20.98 14.55 7.39
C HIS A 54 21.75 13.32 7.87
N ASP A 55 21.53 12.93 9.12
CA ASP A 55 22.19 11.80 9.79
C ASP A 55 21.35 10.51 9.83
N TYR A 56 20.19 10.50 9.17
CA TYR A 56 19.25 9.38 9.16
C TYR A 56 18.93 8.89 7.74
N LEU A 57 19.48 7.73 7.40
CA LEU A 57 19.25 7.05 6.13
C LEU A 57 18.17 5.97 6.24
N ARG A 58 17.25 5.94 5.28
CA ARG A 58 16.28 4.85 5.10
C ARG A 58 16.56 4.10 3.81
N ILE A 59 16.75 2.79 3.87
CA ILE A 59 17.04 1.96 2.71
C ILE A 59 15.89 0.98 2.48
N SER A 60 15.24 1.08 1.32
CA SER A 60 14.24 0.11 0.89
C SER A 60 14.95 -1.09 0.24
N LEU A 61 14.77 -2.29 0.79
CA LEU A 61 15.52 -3.48 0.37
C LEU A 61 14.84 -4.27 -0.75
N THR A 62 13.53 -4.09 -0.92
CA THR A 62 12.71 -4.84 -1.87
C THR A 62 11.40 -4.11 -2.09
N GLU A 63 10.76 -4.30 -3.23
CA GLU A 63 9.39 -3.85 -3.50
C GLU A 63 8.34 -4.91 -3.11
N ARG A 64 8.77 -6.14 -2.81
CA ARG A 64 7.86 -7.24 -2.46
C ARG A 64 7.33 -7.07 -1.05
N CYS A 65 6.05 -7.36 -0.87
CA CYS A 65 5.40 -7.44 0.43
C CYS A 65 4.53 -8.70 0.51
N ASN A 66 4.43 -9.28 1.70
CA ASN A 66 3.59 -10.43 2.02
C ASN A 66 2.20 -9.99 2.52
N LEU A 67 1.92 -8.69 2.59
CA LEU A 67 0.60 -8.11 2.85
C LEU A 67 0.12 -7.27 1.65
N ARG A 68 -1.17 -6.94 1.61
CA ARG A 68 -1.80 -6.06 0.61
C ARG A 68 -2.63 -4.99 1.32
N CYS A 69 -1.98 -4.21 2.18
CA CYS A 69 -2.65 -3.23 3.03
C CYS A 69 -3.37 -2.19 2.17
N PHE A 70 -4.65 -1.93 2.46
CA PHE A 70 -5.51 -1.11 1.59
C PHE A 70 -4.97 0.30 1.34
N TYR A 71 -4.24 0.89 2.31
CA TYR A 71 -3.68 2.23 2.20
C TYR A 71 -2.28 2.29 1.56
N CYS A 72 -1.66 1.13 1.31
CA CYS A 72 -0.25 1.02 0.91
C CYS A 72 -0.10 0.37 -0.47
N MET A 73 -0.77 -0.76 -0.69
CA MET A 73 -0.67 -1.56 -1.92
C MET A 73 -2.08 -1.92 -2.41
N PRO A 74 -2.45 -1.59 -3.65
CA PRO A 74 -3.76 -1.87 -4.20
C PRO A 74 -4.08 -3.38 -4.25
N SER A 75 -5.37 -3.72 -4.36
CA SER A 75 -5.87 -5.11 -4.40
C SER A 75 -5.13 -5.96 -5.41
N GLU A 76 -4.96 -5.35 -6.56
CA GLU A 76 -4.53 -5.93 -7.81
C GLU A 76 -3.01 -6.13 -7.80
N GLY A 77 -2.33 -5.64 -6.75
CA GLY A 77 -0.89 -5.57 -6.67
C GLY A 77 -0.34 -4.42 -7.50
N ILE A 78 0.98 -4.41 -7.63
CA ILE A 78 1.73 -3.42 -8.38
C ILE A 78 2.67 -4.17 -9.32
N GLU A 79 3.00 -3.54 -10.45
CA GLU A 79 4.09 -4.03 -11.28
C GLU A 79 5.41 -3.89 -10.51
N LEU A 80 6.14 -5.00 -10.38
CA LEU A 80 7.40 -5.04 -9.66
C LEU A 80 8.56 -4.87 -10.65
N SER A 81 9.57 -4.14 -10.24
CA SER A 81 10.82 -4.04 -11.00
C SER A 81 11.47 -5.43 -11.18
N PRO A 82 12.07 -5.70 -12.36
CA PRO A 82 12.92 -6.87 -12.58
C PRO A 82 14.01 -6.99 -11.51
N SER A 83 14.45 -8.21 -11.21
CA SER A 83 15.46 -8.44 -10.17
C SER A 83 16.79 -7.74 -10.46
N GLU A 84 17.19 -7.62 -11.73
CA GLU A 84 18.41 -6.88 -12.08
C GLU A 84 18.32 -5.39 -11.73
N ASN A 85 17.12 -4.83 -11.64
CA ASN A 85 16.92 -3.43 -11.31
C ASN A 85 16.93 -3.18 -9.80
N ILE A 86 16.88 -4.20 -8.97
CA ILE A 86 16.97 -4.03 -7.51
C ILE A 86 18.44 -4.00 -7.09
N LEU A 87 18.77 -3.17 -6.09
CA LEU A 87 20.11 -3.14 -5.51
C LEU A 87 20.52 -4.53 -4.97
N THR A 88 21.75 -4.92 -5.26
CA THR A 88 22.42 -6.08 -4.67
C THR A 88 22.81 -5.79 -3.22
N ASN A 89 23.15 -6.83 -2.45
CA ASN A 89 23.58 -6.65 -1.06
C ASN A 89 24.87 -5.82 -1.00
N ASP A 90 25.80 -6.05 -1.91
CA ASP A 90 27.07 -5.32 -1.98
C ASP A 90 26.86 -3.85 -2.34
N GLU A 91 25.97 -3.56 -3.29
CA GLU A 91 25.59 -2.18 -3.62
C GLU A 91 24.91 -1.47 -2.43
N ILE A 92 24.07 -2.17 -1.66
CA ILE A 92 23.46 -1.63 -0.43
C ILE A 92 24.54 -1.29 0.60
N LEU A 93 25.47 -2.22 0.85
CA LEU A 93 26.54 -2.01 1.82
C LEU A 93 27.48 -0.89 1.38
N ARG A 94 27.87 -0.82 0.10
CA ARG A 94 28.68 0.27 -0.45
C ARG A 94 28.02 1.64 -0.20
N LEU A 95 26.74 1.78 -0.56
CA LEU A 95 26.01 3.02 -0.31
C LEU A 95 25.93 3.33 1.19
N ALA A 96 25.60 2.34 2.02
CA ALA A 96 25.52 2.55 3.47
C ALA A 96 26.86 3.00 4.06
N THR A 97 27.98 2.37 3.66
CA THR A 97 29.32 2.78 4.06
C THR A 97 29.61 4.23 3.67
N LEU A 98 29.26 4.64 2.44
CA LEU A 98 29.44 6.01 1.96
C LEU A 98 28.69 7.02 2.83
N PHE A 99 27.42 6.74 3.14
CA PHE A 99 26.58 7.59 3.98
C PHE A 99 27.06 7.65 5.43
N VAL A 100 27.42 6.51 6.03
CA VAL A 100 27.89 6.45 7.42
C VAL A 100 29.20 7.21 7.57
N LYS A 101 30.18 6.97 6.68
CA LYS A 101 31.45 7.73 6.67
C LYS A 101 31.25 9.24 6.47
N SER A 102 30.12 9.63 5.90
CA SER A 102 29.75 11.03 5.66
C SER A 102 28.95 11.66 6.82
N GLY A 103 28.63 10.90 7.87
CA GLY A 103 27.96 11.41 9.07
C GLY A 103 26.60 10.81 9.39
N VAL A 104 26.12 9.81 8.63
CA VAL A 104 24.89 9.08 8.99
C VAL A 104 25.13 8.20 10.22
N THR A 105 24.36 8.47 11.27
CA THR A 105 24.42 7.73 12.55
C THR A 105 23.28 6.73 12.72
N LYS A 106 22.29 6.76 11.82
CA LYS A 106 21.12 5.88 11.85
C LYS A 106 20.76 5.37 10.48
N VAL A 107 20.71 4.04 10.34
CA VAL A 107 20.23 3.36 9.13
C VAL A 107 18.94 2.61 9.48
N ARG A 108 17.88 2.82 8.69
CA ARG A 108 16.64 2.06 8.78
C ARG A 108 16.38 1.25 7.54
N LEU A 109 16.28 -0.05 7.73
CA LEU A 109 15.89 -1.03 6.73
C LEU A 109 14.36 -1.09 6.58
N THR A 110 13.89 -0.96 5.35
CA THR A 110 12.49 -1.11 4.96
C THR A 110 12.37 -1.88 3.65
N GLY A 111 11.23 -1.79 2.98
CA GLY A 111 10.96 -2.39 1.68
C GLY A 111 9.52 -2.06 1.27
N GLY A 112 8.90 -2.99 0.54
CA GLY A 112 7.60 -3.51 0.93
C GLY A 112 7.73 -4.15 2.31
N GLU A 113 8.14 -5.42 2.37
CA GLU A 113 8.46 -6.10 3.64
C GLU A 113 9.93 -6.58 3.65
N PRO A 114 10.80 -6.00 4.50
CA PRO A 114 12.24 -6.31 4.49
C PRO A 114 12.54 -7.79 4.74
N THR A 115 11.73 -8.49 5.55
CA THR A 115 11.97 -9.92 5.84
C THR A 115 11.88 -10.84 4.62
N ILE A 116 11.31 -10.36 3.50
CA ILE A 116 11.27 -11.11 2.24
C ILE A 116 12.62 -11.06 1.50
N ARG A 117 13.46 -10.07 1.78
CA ARG A 117 14.78 -9.94 1.15
C ARG A 117 15.68 -11.09 1.59
N LYS A 118 16.19 -11.84 0.62
CA LYS A 118 17.27 -12.81 0.83
C LYS A 118 18.53 -12.06 1.25
N GLY A 119 19.27 -12.62 2.21
CA GLY A 119 20.51 -12.02 2.66
C GLY A 119 20.36 -10.86 3.67
N ILE A 120 19.19 -10.70 4.31
CA ILE A 120 18.96 -9.59 5.25
C ILE A 120 19.83 -9.67 6.51
N ALA A 121 20.16 -10.86 7.01
CA ALA A 121 21.02 -11.00 8.18
C ALA A 121 22.45 -10.53 7.85
N GLU A 122 22.93 -10.85 6.66
CA GLU A 122 24.21 -10.46 6.09
C GLU A 122 24.28 -8.95 5.87
N ILE A 123 23.20 -8.34 5.38
CA ILE A 123 23.10 -6.86 5.30
C ILE A 123 23.21 -6.25 6.70
N ILE A 124 22.50 -6.77 7.70
CA ILE A 124 22.55 -6.23 9.06
C ILE A 124 23.95 -6.39 9.66
N ALA A 125 24.59 -7.55 9.49
CA ALA A 125 25.95 -7.79 9.93
C ALA A 125 26.95 -6.83 9.27
N GLY A 126 26.86 -6.64 7.94
CA GLY A 126 27.71 -5.67 7.23
C GLY A 126 27.45 -4.22 7.65
N LEU A 127 26.23 -3.88 8.06
CA LEU A 127 25.95 -2.57 8.67
C LEU A 127 26.54 -2.46 10.08
N ASP A 128 26.55 -3.54 10.85
CA ASP A 128 27.09 -3.56 12.22
C ASP A 128 28.60 -3.28 12.24
N GLU A 129 29.33 -3.73 11.22
CA GLU A 129 30.74 -3.38 11.00
C GLU A 129 30.95 -1.86 10.84
N LEU A 130 29.95 -1.11 10.36
CA LEU A 130 30.04 0.34 10.15
C LEU A 130 29.93 1.15 11.45
N ARG A 131 29.70 0.52 12.61
CA ARG A 131 29.72 1.20 13.91
C ARG A 131 31.06 1.89 14.18
N VAL A 132 32.16 1.32 13.68
CA VAL A 132 33.51 1.93 13.78
C VAL A 132 33.58 3.31 13.11
N TYR A 133 32.70 3.58 12.15
CA TYR A 133 32.58 4.86 11.45
C TYR A 133 31.49 5.78 12.02
N GLY A 134 30.89 5.45 13.17
CA GLY A 134 29.91 6.29 13.87
C GLY A 134 28.44 5.89 13.68
N LEU A 135 28.15 4.71 13.09
CA LEU A 135 26.78 4.19 13.06
C LEU A 135 26.32 3.80 14.47
N ASN A 136 25.28 4.45 14.98
CA ASN A 136 24.76 4.18 16.32
C ASN A 136 23.61 3.17 16.30
N SER A 137 22.75 3.23 15.28
CA SER A 137 21.52 2.44 15.26
C SER A 137 21.23 1.82 13.90
N ILE A 138 20.96 0.51 13.94
CA ILE A 138 20.42 -0.28 12.83
C ILE A 138 18.97 -0.58 13.19
N ALA A 139 18.06 0.02 12.45
CA ALA A 139 16.63 -0.07 12.70
C ALA A 139 15.93 -0.82 11.57
N MET A 140 14.81 -1.47 11.88
CA MET A 140 13.95 -2.08 10.86
C MET A 140 12.51 -1.63 11.00
N THR A 141 11.79 -1.50 9.89
CA THR A 141 10.31 -1.41 9.90
C THR A 141 9.74 -2.62 9.19
N SER A 142 8.91 -3.39 9.90
CA SER A 142 8.31 -4.63 9.39
C SER A 142 6.85 -4.71 9.81
N ASN A 143 6.04 -5.41 9.03
CA ASN A 143 4.69 -5.80 9.44
C ASN A 143 4.67 -6.94 10.47
N GLY A 144 5.82 -7.58 10.73
CA GLY A 144 5.99 -8.56 11.80
C GLY A 144 5.41 -9.95 11.53
N LEU A 145 4.71 -10.18 10.41
CA LEU A 145 3.99 -11.44 10.16
C LEU A 145 4.91 -12.68 10.18
N SER A 146 6.10 -12.55 9.60
CA SER A 146 7.08 -13.63 9.46
C SER A 146 8.35 -13.43 10.29
N LEU A 147 8.32 -12.48 11.24
CA LEU A 147 9.54 -11.99 11.90
C LEU A 147 9.85 -12.74 13.22
N HIS A 148 8.86 -13.17 14.01
CA HIS A 148 9.08 -13.80 15.33
C HIS A 148 10.12 -14.92 15.35
N ARG A 149 10.22 -15.73 14.29
CA ARG A 149 11.20 -16.84 14.20
C ARG A 149 12.62 -16.39 13.83
N ARG A 150 12.75 -15.26 13.15
CA ARG A 150 14.02 -14.76 12.60
C ARG A 150 14.58 -13.60 13.41
N LEU A 151 13.76 -12.96 14.25
CA LEU A 151 14.15 -11.79 15.01
C LEU A 151 15.39 -12.04 15.90
N PRO A 152 15.53 -13.17 16.61
CA PRO A 152 16.74 -13.44 17.38
C PRO A 152 18.01 -13.39 16.53
N ASP A 153 18.03 -14.06 15.38
CA ASP A 153 19.18 -14.07 14.47
C ASP A 153 19.53 -12.66 13.95
N LEU A 154 18.50 -11.85 13.67
CA LEU A 154 18.71 -10.47 13.21
C LEU A 154 19.27 -9.57 14.32
N ILE A 155 18.87 -9.80 15.58
CA ILE A 155 19.43 -9.11 16.74
C ILE A 155 20.89 -9.51 16.93
N SER A 156 21.20 -10.81 16.86
CA SER A 156 22.58 -11.31 16.92
C SER A 156 23.45 -10.76 15.79
N ALA A 157 22.87 -10.45 14.62
CA ALA A 157 23.57 -9.80 13.53
C ALA A 157 23.81 -8.29 13.74
N GLY A 158 23.20 -7.65 14.75
CA GLY A 158 23.41 -6.24 15.07
C GLY A 158 22.17 -5.34 15.04
N LEU A 159 20.98 -5.89 14.77
CA LEU A 159 19.72 -5.11 14.78
C LEU A 159 19.44 -4.57 16.18
N SER A 160 19.30 -3.24 16.30
CA SER A 160 19.12 -2.59 17.60
C SER A 160 17.75 -1.96 17.84
N HIS A 161 16.98 -1.70 16.78
CA HIS A 161 15.66 -1.05 16.88
C HIS A 161 14.63 -1.71 15.97
N LEU A 162 13.41 -1.91 16.46
CA LEU A 162 12.30 -2.43 15.67
C LEU A 162 11.10 -1.49 15.70
N ASN A 163 10.59 -1.16 14.52
CA ASN A 163 9.27 -0.58 14.37
C ASN A 163 8.34 -1.63 13.76
N LEU A 164 7.31 -2.04 14.49
CA LEU A 164 6.24 -2.88 13.97
C LEU A 164 5.09 -2.02 13.46
N SER A 165 4.55 -2.39 12.30
CA SER A 165 3.29 -1.82 11.78
C SER A 165 2.14 -2.75 12.14
N LEU A 166 1.22 -2.27 12.96
CA LEU A 166 0.02 -2.99 13.39
C LEU A 166 -1.12 -1.99 13.56
N ASP A 167 -2.10 -2.02 12.66
CA ASP A 167 -3.12 -0.98 12.62
C ASP A 167 -4.38 -1.31 13.42
N THR A 168 -4.55 -2.55 13.89
CA THR A 168 -5.74 -3.00 14.62
C THR A 168 -5.41 -4.19 15.53
N LEU A 169 -6.14 -4.32 16.63
CA LEU A 169 -6.05 -5.44 17.58
C LEU A 169 -7.19 -6.45 17.36
N ASP A 170 -8.10 -6.18 16.42
CA ASP A 170 -9.18 -7.07 16.01
C ASP A 170 -8.77 -7.94 14.80
N GLU A 171 -8.97 -9.26 14.91
CA GLU A 171 -8.55 -10.22 13.88
C GLU A 171 -9.28 -10.00 12.54
N PHE A 172 -10.57 -9.65 12.58
CA PHE A 172 -11.36 -9.43 11.37
C PHE A 172 -10.95 -8.14 10.66
N ARG A 173 -10.79 -7.04 11.40
CA ARG A 173 -10.26 -5.78 10.87
C ARG A 173 -8.84 -5.97 10.35
N PHE A 174 -8.00 -6.77 11.00
CA PHE A 174 -6.65 -7.06 10.53
C PHE A 174 -6.68 -7.70 9.14
N GLU A 175 -7.51 -8.72 8.96
CA GLU A 175 -7.69 -9.38 7.66
C GLU A 175 -8.28 -8.42 6.62
N LEU A 176 -9.25 -7.59 7.00
CA LEU A 176 -9.83 -6.57 6.11
C LEU A 176 -8.78 -5.55 5.65
N MET A 177 -7.97 -5.03 6.58
CA MET A 177 -7.01 -3.97 6.33
C MET A 177 -5.81 -4.47 5.54
N THR A 178 -5.29 -5.65 5.88
CA THR A 178 -4.04 -6.21 5.32
C THR A 178 -4.27 -7.21 4.19
N ARG A 179 -5.53 -7.67 4.03
CA ARG A 179 -5.98 -8.74 3.13
C ARG A 179 -5.32 -10.09 3.36
N ARG A 180 -4.83 -10.31 4.57
CA ARG A 180 -4.31 -11.60 5.03
C ARG A 180 -4.56 -11.77 6.53
N ARG A 181 -4.69 -13.02 6.95
CA ARG A 181 -4.74 -13.40 8.36
C ARG A 181 -3.34 -13.37 8.98
N GLY A 182 -3.28 -13.22 10.30
CA GLY A 182 -2.04 -13.42 11.05
C GLY A 182 -1.71 -12.38 12.13
N LEU A 183 -2.71 -11.68 12.66
CA LEU A 183 -2.55 -10.77 13.79
C LEU A 183 -1.80 -11.43 14.95
N HIS A 184 -2.17 -12.66 15.33
CA HIS A 184 -1.46 -13.42 16.37
C HIS A 184 0.04 -13.62 16.10
N ALA A 185 0.47 -13.72 14.84
CA ALA A 185 1.90 -13.82 14.52
C ALA A 185 2.63 -12.48 14.70
N VAL A 186 1.96 -11.37 14.40
CA VAL A 186 2.48 -10.01 14.65
C VAL A 186 2.60 -9.76 16.16
N LEU A 187 1.58 -10.14 16.95
CA LEU A 187 1.62 -10.02 18.41
C LEU A 187 2.75 -10.88 19.03
N ARG A 188 2.96 -12.11 18.55
CA ARG A 188 4.12 -12.91 18.98
C ARG A 188 5.45 -12.24 18.64
N THR A 189 5.57 -11.64 17.45
CA THR A 189 6.76 -10.86 17.08
C THR A 189 6.96 -9.70 18.04
N LEU A 190 5.88 -9.00 18.43
CA LEU A 190 5.94 -7.91 19.39
C LEU A 190 6.45 -8.38 20.76
N ASP A 191 5.94 -9.50 21.27
CA ASP A 191 6.37 -10.03 22.56
C ASP A 191 7.84 -10.46 22.54
N VAL A 192 8.31 -11.14 21.47
CA VAL A 192 9.73 -11.48 21.28
C VAL A 192 10.59 -10.21 21.21
N ALA A 193 10.13 -9.18 20.50
CA ALA A 193 10.84 -7.92 20.39
C ALA A 193 10.96 -7.21 21.74
N LEU A 194 9.88 -7.11 22.52
CA LEU A 194 9.90 -6.46 23.83
C LEU A 194 10.80 -7.18 24.84
N ALA A 195 10.93 -8.51 24.72
CA ALA A 195 11.85 -9.29 25.55
C ALA A 195 13.33 -9.13 25.17
N SER A 196 13.62 -8.75 23.92
CA SER A 196 14.98 -8.89 23.34
C SER A 196 15.60 -7.58 22.86
N LEU A 197 14.80 -6.54 22.61
CA LEU A 197 15.24 -5.25 22.09
C LEU A 197 14.97 -4.11 23.07
N PRO A 198 15.92 -3.18 23.24
CA PRO A 198 15.73 -2.02 24.11
C PRO A 198 14.73 -1.00 23.53
N TYR A 199 14.55 -0.98 22.21
CA TYR A 199 13.74 0.02 21.53
C TYR A 199 12.75 -0.61 20.55
N VAL A 200 11.51 -0.78 21.02
CA VAL A 200 10.39 -1.28 20.22
C VAL A 200 9.33 -0.20 20.08
N LYS A 201 8.99 0.11 18.82
CA LYS A 201 7.93 1.06 18.49
C LYS A 201 6.81 0.37 17.73
N LEU A 202 5.57 0.68 18.07
CA LEU A 202 4.39 0.25 17.32
C LEU A 202 3.84 1.43 16.52
N ASN A 203 3.60 1.22 15.24
CA ASN A 203 3.01 2.22 14.35
C ASN A 203 1.59 1.80 13.98
N VAL A 204 0.65 2.71 14.21
CA VAL A 204 -0.77 2.53 13.96
C VAL A 204 -1.22 3.66 13.04
N VAL A 205 -1.58 3.34 11.79
CA VAL A 205 -2.24 4.31 10.90
C VAL A 205 -3.72 4.35 11.27
N VAL A 206 -4.20 5.50 11.74
CA VAL A 206 -5.58 5.65 12.22
C VAL A 206 -6.48 6.17 11.10
N VAL A 207 -7.60 5.48 10.89
CA VAL A 207 -8.53 5.70 9.79
C VAL A 207 -9.94 5.74 10.37
N LYS A 208 -10.63 6.87 10.15
CA LYS A 208 -11.96 7.13 10.69
C LYS A 208 -12.98 6.09 10.23
N GLY A 209 -13.79 5.58 11.16
CA GLY A 209 -14.81 4.56 10.92
C GLY A 209 -14.25 3.17 10.61
N LEU A 210 -12.96 2.92 10.85
CA LEU A 210 -12.33 1.62 10.61
C LEU A 210 -11.66 1.09 11.89
N ASN A 211 -10.65 1.79 12.40
CA ASN A 211 -9.85 1.41 13.57
C ASN A 211 -9.68 2.56 14.58
N ASP A 212 -10.29 3.72 14.35
CA ASP A 212 -10.26 4.88 15.26
C ASP A 212 -10.87 4.57 16.63
N SER A 213 -11.82 3.64 16.71
CA SER A 213 -12.37 3.18 17.99
C SER A 213 -11.38 2.41 18.86
N GLU A 214 -10.29 1.86 18.30
CA GLU A 214 -9.30 1.02 19.01
C GLU A 214 -8.14 1.84 19.61
N VAL A 215 -8.16 3.16 19.45
CA VAL A 215 -7.06 4.04 19.90
C VAL A 215 -6.79 3.88 21.39
N LEU A 216 -7.85 3.83 22.21
CA LEU A 216 -7.71 3.63 23.66
C LEU A 216 -7.16 2.24 24.00
N ASP A 217 -7.52 1.20 23.25
CA ASP A 217 -6.99 -0.16 23.47
C ASP A 217 -5.48 -0.20 23.25
N PHE A 218 -4.98 0.50 22.23
CA PHE A 218 -3.55 0.67 21.99
C PHE A 218 -2.86 1.51 23.07
N VAL A 219 -3.54 2.51 23.64
CA VAL A 219 -3.00 3.26 24.81
C VAL A 219 -2.89 2.33 26.01
N ASP A 220 -3.91 1.53 26.29
CA ASP A 220 -3.92 0.59 27.41
C ASP A 220 -2.81 -0.47 27.31
N MET A 221 -2.41 -0.87 26.10
CA MET A 221 -1.23 -1.74 25.89
C MET A 221 0.06 -1.15 26.49
N THR A 222 0.19 0.18 26.57
CA THR A 222 1.39 0.85 27.10
C THR A 222 1.44 0.83 28.64
N LYS A 223 0.38 0.39 29.31
CA LYS A 223 0.31 0.33 30.77
C LYS A 223 1.40 -0.58 31.35
N GLU A 224 1.47 -1.82 30.87
CA GLU A 224 2.37 -2.86 31.39
C GLU A 224 3.57 -3.12 30.48
N LYS A 225 3.47 -2.78 29.19
CA LYS A 225 4.53 -3.04 28.22
C LYS A 225 5.40 -1.79 28.01
N PRO A 226 6.74 -1.89 28.02
CA PRO A 226 7.64 -0.78 27.72
C PRO A 226 7.72 -0.50 26.21
N ILE A 227 6.56 -0.25 25.60
CA ILE A 227 6.39 -0.04 24.17
C ILE A 227 6.10 1.43 23.87
N TYR A 228 6.60 1.93 22.75
CA TYR A 228 6.24 3.23 22.23
C TYR A 228 5.22 3.11 21.08
N VAL A 229 3.94 3.32 21.39
CA VAL A 229 2.84 3.33 20.40
C VAL A 229 2.76 4.70 19.72
N ARG A 230 2.69 4.71 18.39
CA ARG A 230 2.63 5.94 17.59
C ARG A 230 1.46 5.90 16.63
N PHE A 231 0.55 6.83 16.81
CA PHE A 231 -0.57 7.06 15.93
C PHE A 231 -0.14 7.95 14.77
N ILE A 232 -0.48 7.53 13.56
CA ILE A 232 -0.08 8.18 12.31
C ILE A 232 -1.36 8.60 11.57
N GLU A 233 -1.40 9.85 11.12
CA GLU A 233 -2.50 10.35 10.31
C GLU A 233 -2.55 9.63 8.95
N PHE A 234 -3.76 9.34 8.47
CA PHE A 234 -3.95 8.76 7.15
C PHE A 234 -3.57 9.76 6.04
N MET A 235 -2.53 9.43 5.27
CA MET A 235 -1.92 10.31 4.26
C MET A 235 -2.33 9.97 2.82
N PRO A 236 -2.34 10.98 1.91
CA PRO A 236 -2.58 10.75 0.48
C PRO A 236 -1.38 10.10 -0.21
N PHE A 237 -1.62 8.97 -0.89
CA PHE A 237 -0.64 8.35 -1.79
C PHE A 237 -1.33 7.84 -3.06
N THR A 238 -0.54 7.74 -4.12
CA THR A 238 -1.00 7.25 -5.41
C THR A 238 -1.59 5.85 -5.28
N GLY A 239 -2.84 5.70 -5.72
CA GLY A 239 -3.55 4.43 -5.70
C GLY A 239 -4.21 4.04 -4.37
N ASN A 240 -4.08 4.83 -3.30
CA ASN A 240 -4.66 4.48 -1.99
C ASN A 240 -6.08 5.02 -1.73
N LYS A 241 -6.73 5.60 -2.76
CA LYS A 241 -8.09 6.19 -2.71
C LYS A 241 -8.30 7.07 -1.47
N TRP A 242 -7.32 7.92 -1.18
CA TRP A 242 -7.36 8.80 -0.03
C TRP A 242 -8.60 9.70 -0.03
N ASP A 243 -9.17 9.88 1.15
CA ASP A 243 -10.34 10.70 1.43
C ASP A 243 -10.08 11.46 2.72
N SER A 244 -10.12 12.79 2.65
CA SER A 244 -9.89 13.67 3.81
C SER A 244 -10.88 13.40 4.94
N LYS A 245 -12.11 12.94 4.64
CA LYS A 245 -13.11 12.57 5.64
C LYS A 245 -12.72 11.36 6.49
N LYS A 246 -11.78 10.55 6.00
CA LYS A 246 -11.26 9.36 6.70
C LYS A 246 -10.04 9.66 7.56
N MET A 247 -9.48 10.87 7.46
CA MET A 247 -8.37 11.29 8.30
C MET A 247 -8.90 11.71 9.68
N VAL A 248 -8.23 11.24 10.74
CA VAL A 248 -8.47 11.73 12.11
C VAL A 248 -7.27 12.57 12.52
N PRO A 249 -7.44 13.88 12.78
CA PRO A 249 -6.35 14.73 13.23
C PRO A 249 -5.78 14.27 14.57
N SER A 250 -4.46 14.42 14.76
CA SER A 250 -3.82 14.06 16.03
C SER A 250 -4.42 14.79 17.25
N SER A 251 -4.97 16.00 17.08
CA SER A 251 -5.64 16.74 18.14
C SER A 251 -6.94 16.09 18.62
N GLU A 252 -7.72 15.49 17.70
CA GLU A 252 -8.95 14.75 18.04
C GLU A 252 -8.59 13.49 18.83
N LEU A 253 -7.57 12.74 18.40
CA LEU A 253 -7.07 11.56 19.12
C LEU A 253 -6.54 11.93 20.51
N LEU A 254 -5.76 13.01 20.60
CA LEU A 254 -5.25 13.50 21.88
C LEU A 254 -6.38 13.89 22.83
N GLN A 255 -7.45 14.52 22.33
CA GLN A 255 -8.62 14.85 23.15
C GLN A 255 -9.28 13.58 23.68
N THR A 256 -9.57 12.60 22.81
CA THR A 256 -10.17 11.32 23.22
C THR A 256 -9.34 10.61 24.30
N ILE A 257 -8.01 10.62 24.18
CA ILE A 257 -7.12 10.01 25.16
C ILE A 257 -7.11 10.82 26.46
N SER A 258 -7.12 12.15 26.37
CA SER A 258 -7.11 13.04 27.55
C SER A 258 -8.41 12.95 28.35
N ASP A 259 -9.56 12.75 27.69
CA ASP A 259 -10.85 12.55 28.35
C ASP A 259 -10.85 11.29 29.23
N ARG A 260 -10.13 10.24 28.80
CA ARG A 260 -9.96 9.00 29.57
C ARG A 260 -8.81 9.06 30.58
N HIS A 261 -7.74 9.78 30.24
CA HIS A 261 -6.50 9.92 31.03
C HIS A 261 -6.15 11.40 31.23
N PRO A 262 -6.84 12.10 32.17
CA PRO A 262 -6.66 13.54 32.37
C PRO A 262 -5.28 13.93 32.93
N ASN A 263 -4.49 12.95 33.39
CA ASN A 263 -3.12 13.14 33.86
C ASN A 263 -2.06 12.95 32.76
N LEU A 264 -2.45 12.86 31.49
CA LEU A 264 -1.54 12.76 30.36
C LEU A 264 -0.58 13.97 30.30
N ILE A 265 0.72 13.71 30.24
CA ILE A 265 1.75 14.76 30.19
C ILE A 265 2.52 14.72 28.87
N ARG A 266 2.84 15.89 28.33
CA ARG A 266 3.71 15.99 27.15
C ARG A 266 5.14 15.70 27.55
N ALA A 267 5.80 14.78 26.84
CA ALA A 267 7.22 14.52 27.04
C ALA A 267 8.06 15.57 26.27
N PRO A 268 9.31 15.83 26.69
CA PRO A 268 10.22 16.69 25.94
C PRO A 268 10.44 16.16 24.53
N ASP A 269 10.47 17.07 23.55
CA ASP A 269 10.78 16.70 22.16
C ASP A 269 12.27 16.32 22.04
N GLU A 270 12.57 15.19 21.43
CA GLU A 270 13.95 14.85 21.03
C GLU A 270 14.35 15.62 19.77
N LEU A 271 15.65 15.79 19.56
CA LEU A 271 16.17 16.42 18.34
C LEU A 271 15.70 15.65 17.11
N ASN A 272 15.06 16.35 16.17
CA ASN A 272 14.52 15.78 14.93
C ASN A 272 13.43 14.71 15.14
N ASP A 273 12.71 14.74 16.28
CA ASP A 273 11.61 13.80 16.50
C ASP A 273 10.47 14.04 15.50
N THR A 274 9.96 12.93 14.99
CA THR A 274 8.84 12.90 14.05
C THR A 274 7.49 12.79 14.76
N ALA A 275 7.51 12.29 15.99
CA ALA A 275 6.32 12.09 16.79
C ALA A 275 6.34 13.04 17.98
N ARG A 276 5.19 13.60 18.34
CA ARG A 276 5.04 14.32 19.60
C ARG A 276 4.74 13.31 20.68
N THR A 277 5.66 13.15 21.61
CA THR A 277 5.60 12.11 22.63
C THR A 277 4.80 12.59 23.84
N TRP A 278 3.95 11.71 24.36
CA TRP A 278 3.17 11.89 25.58
C TRP A 278 3.31 10.67 26.48
N LYS A 279 3.15 10.89 27.78
CA LYS A 279 3.27 9.85 28.80
C LYS A 279 2.10 9.93 29.77
N ILE A 280 1.58 8.77 30.15
CA ILE A 280 0.61 8.63 31.24
C ILE A 280 1.40 8.25 32.50
N PRO A 281 1.33 9.03 33.58
CA PRO A 281 1.96 8.66 34.85
C PRO A 281 1.55 7.26 35.31
N GLY A 282 2.52 6.43 35.67
CA GLY A 282 2.33 5.03 36.10
C GLY A 282 2.35 3.99 34.97
N TYR A 283 2.38 4.41 33.70
CA TYR A 283 2.47 3.50 32.56
C TYR A 283 3.93 3.23 32.21
N ALA A 284 4.23 2.00 31.79
CA ALA A 284 5.58 1.58 31.41
C ALA A 284 6.03 2.16 30.06
N GLY A 285 5.10 2.27 29.11
CA GLY A 285 5.34 2.74 27.75
C GLY A 285 5.04 4.23 27.54
N ASN A 286 5.09 4.63 26.27
CA ASN A 286 4.76 6.00 25.82
C ASN A 286 3.83 5.95 24.61
N ILE A 287 3.11 7.06 24.39
CA ILE A 287 2.29 7.26 23.20
C ILE A 287 2.79 8.46 22.41
N GLY A 288 2.49 8.53 21.12
CA GLY A 288 2.90 9.68 20.33
C GLY A 288 2.15 9.82 19.03
N PHE A 289 2.20 11.02 18.48
CA PHE A 289 1.41 11.39 17.31
C PHE A 289 2.32 11.88 16.20
N ILE A 290 2.19 11.28 15.02
CA ILE A 290 2.86 11.70 13.78
C ILE A 290 1.85 12.48 12.94
N SER A 291 1.83 13.79 13.15
CA SER A 291 0.97 14.76 12.44
C SER A 291 1.51 15.09 11.04
N SER A 292 1.57 14.10 10.16
CA SER A 292 2.11 14.27 8.81
C SER A 292 1.39 15.32 7.96
N MET A 293 0.10 15.58 8.23
CA MET A 293 -0.74 16.48 7.41
C MET A 293 -1.21 17.70 8.18
N SER A 294 -1.52 17.57 9.47
CA SER A 294 -2.01 18.68 10.28
C SER A 294 -0.90 19.60 10.80
N ASP A 295 0.28 19.05 11.10
CA ASP A 295 1.32 19.79 11.80
C ASP A 295 2.72 19.21 11.55
N HIS A 296 3.34 19.68 10.45
CA HIS A 296 4.44 19.00 9.80
C HIS A 296 5.77 19.29 10.53
N PHE A 297 6.67 18.31 10.58
CA PHE A 297 7.97 18.40 11.25
C PHE A 297 9.13 18.61 10.26
N CYS A 298 8.88 19.33 9.15
CA CYS A 298 9.88 19.50 8.08
C CYS A 298 11.10 20.32 8.51
N ALA A 299 10.92 21.29 9.43
CA ALA A 299 11.99 22.19 9.88
C ALA A 299 13.17 21.43 10.52
N THR A 300 12.92 20.27 11.11
CA THR A 300 13.92 19.43 11.78
C THR A 300 14.15 18.10 11.04
N CYS A 301 13.68 17.96 9.80
CA CYS A 301 13.77 16.70 9.07
C CYS A 301 15.23 16.40 8.63
N ASN A 302 15.80 15.35 9.20
CA ASN A 302 17.16 14.85 8.93
C ASN A 302 17.20 13.61 8.02
N ARG A 303 16.10 13.28 7.35
CA ARG A 303 15.91 11.97 6.70
C ARG A 303 16.25 12.00 5.21
N LEU A 304 17.00 11.01 4.77
CA LEU A 304 17.22 10.65 3.36
C LEU A 304 16.72 9.24 3.08
N ARG A 305 16.34 8.96 1.84
CA ARG A 305 15.84 7.65 1.44
C ARG A 305 16.58 7.15 0.20
N ILE A 306 17.02 5.90 0.26
CA ILE A 306 17.38 5.09 -0.89
C ILE A 306 16.26 4.10 -1.17
N THR A 307 15.82 4.07 -2.40
CA THR A 307 14.78 3.17 -2.88
C THR A 307 15.34 1.80 -3.26
N ALA A 308 14.47 0.80 -3.49
CA ALA A 308 14.92 -0.56 -3.79
C ALA A 308 15.61 -0.66 -5.16
N ASP A 309 15.20 0.18 -6.12
CA ASP A 309 15.85 0.37 -7.42
C ASP A 309 17.06 1.33 -7.37
N GLY A 310 17.44 1.81 -6.18
CA GLY A 310 18.64 2.58 -5.92
C GLY A 310 18.62 4.05 -6.37
N GLN A 311 17.44 4.66 -6.29
CA GLN A 311 17.28 6.11 -6.39
C GLN A 311 17.46 6.76 -5.01
N ILE A 312 18.09 7.93 -4.97
CA ILE A 312 18.03 8.82 -3.80
C ILE A 312 16.81 9.72 -3.88
N LYS A 313 16.08 9.80 -2.76
CA LYS A 313 14.93 10.67 -2.56
C LYS A 313 15.11 11.48 -1.27
N VAL A 314 15.14 12.80 -1.40
CA VAL A 314 15.42 13.72 -0.29
C VAL A 314 14.18 14.14 0.50
N CYS A 315 12.99 13.96 -0.08
CA CYS A 315 11.70 14.17 0.57
C CYS A 315 10.72 13.07 0.18
N LEU A 316 9.82 12.68 1.08
CA LEU A 316 8.82 11.65 0.80
C LEU A 316 7.84 12.04 -0.32
N PHE A 317 7.56 13.34 -0.45
CA PHE A 317 6.57 13.91 -1.36
C PHE A 317 7.16 14.57 -2.60
N ASP A 318 8.49 14.54 -2.77
CA ASP A 318 9.14 15.11 -3.95
C ASP A 318 9.21 14.07 -5.08
N ALA A 319 8.78 14.42 -6.28
CA ALA A 319 8.85 13.55 -7.45
C ALA A 319 10.29 13.38 -7.97
N LYS A 320 11.21 14.28 -7.64
CA LYS A 320 12.60 14.22 -8.09
C LYS A 320 13.34 13.05 -7.44
N GLU A 321 13.98 12.25 -8.29
CA GLU A 321 14.76 11.08 -7.90
C GLU A 321 16.00 10.98 -8.78
N VAL A 322 17.13 10.59 -8.18
CA VAL A 322 18.41 10.46 -8.89
C VAL A 322 18.97 9.06 -8.68
N SER A 323 19.38 8.38 -9.76
CA SER A 323 19.80 6.98 -9.68
C SER A 323 21.26 6.86 -9.26
N LEU A 324 21.50 6.46 -8.01
CA LEU A 324 22.84 6.10 -7.53
C LEU A 324 23.25 4.71 -8.02
N ARG A 325 22.28 3.79 -8.19
CA ARG A 325 22.53 2.46 -8.77
C ARG A 325 23.17 2.54 -10.15
N ASP A 326 22.56 3.29 -11.06
CA ASP A 326 23.05 3.36 -12.44
C ASP A 326 24.43 4.02 -12.50
N GLN A 327 24.70 4.99 -11.63
CA GLN A 327 26.03 5.59 -11.50
C GLN A 327 27.06 4.58 -10.98
N MET A 328 26.75 3.84 -9.90
CA MET A 328 27.63 2.79 -9.38
C MET A 328 27.96 1.73 -10.44
N ARG A 329 26.94 1.29 -11.20
CA ARG A 329 27.11 0.27 -12.25
C ARG A 329 27.87 0.77 -13.49
N ARG A 330 27.90 2.08 -13.72
CA ARG A 330 28.79 2.70 -14.71
C ARG A 330 30.23 2.90 -14.22
N GLY A 331 30.53 2.49 -12.99
CA GLY A 331 31.85 2.61 -12.39
C GLY A 331 32.13 3.92 -11.69
N ALA A 332 31.10 4.69 -11.31
CA ALA A 332 31.29 5.93 -10.56
C ALA A 332 32.06 5.68 -9.25
N SER A 333 33.03 6.54 -8.97
CA SER A 333 33.78 6.60 -7.73
C SER A 333 32.91 7.09 -6.55
N ASP A 334 33.38 6.83 -5.34
CA ASP A 334 32.67 7.27 -4.12
C ASP A 334 32.56 8.80 -4.03
N SER A 335 33.55 9.54 -4.55
CA SER A 335 33.52 11.00 -4.65
C SER A 335 32.43 11.51 -5.61
N GLU A 336 32.28 10.90 -6.79
CA GLU A 336 31.25 11.28 -7.77
C GLU A 336 29.83 10.99 -7.26
N LEU A 337 29.67 9.88 -6.52
CA LEU A 337 28.43 9.56 -5.84
C LEU A 337 28.12 10.60 -4.76
N LEU A 338 29.10 11.00 -3.95
CA LEU A 338 28.92 12.03 -2.92
C LEU A 338 28.57 13.40 -3.50
N GLU A 339 29.17 13.78 -4.62
CA GLU A 339 28.82 15.00 -5.33
C GLU A 339 27.35 14.97 -5.79
N THR A 340 26.94 13.86 -6.41
CA THR A 340 25.54 13.65 -6.82
C THR A 340 24.58 13.72 -5.63
N ILE A 341 24.93 13.08 -4.52
CA ILE A 341 24.15 13.12 -3.27
C ILE A 341 24.05 14.55 -2.77
N GLY A 342 25.15 15.29 -2.73
CA GLY A 342 25.20 16.70 -2.33
C GLY A 342 24.26 17.57 -3.15
N GLN A 343 24.28 17.44 -4.48
CA GLN A 343 23.37 18.16 -5.37
C GLN A 343 21.89 17.82 -5.10
N ALA A 344 21.58 16.54 -4.87
CA ALA A 344 20.22 16.13 -4.52
C ALA A 344 19.78 16.73 -3.18
N VAL A 345 20.65 16.70 -2.16
CA VAL A 345 20.37 17.24 -0.81
C VAL A 345 20.19 18.76 -0.84
N LEU A 346 20.99 19.49 -1.63
CA LEU A 346 20.81 20.93 -1.84
C LEU A 346 19.47 21.26 -2.50
N GLY A 347 18.95 20.37 -3.36
CA GLY A 347 17.64 20.51 -3.99
C GLY A 347 16.44 20.31 -3.04
N LYS A 348 16.67 19.83 -1.81
CA LYS A 348 15.62 19.57 -0.83
C LYS A 348 14.92 20.87 -0.41
N GLN A 349 13.60 20.90 -0.55
CA GLN A 349 12.77 22.04 -0.17
C GLN A 349 12.63 22.19 1.36
N GLU A 350 12.25 23.39 1.83
CA GLU A 350 12.05 23.68 3.26
C GLU A 350 10.98 22.77 3.87
N LYS A 351 9.85 22.67 3.19
CA LYS A 351 8.68 21.86 3.54
C LYS A 351 8.03 21.32 2.26
N HIS A 352 7.25 20.24 2.39
CA HIS A 352 6.40 19.79 1.29
C HIS A 352 5.20 20.74 1.13
N VAL A 353 4.56 20.69 -0.04
CA VAL A 353 3.34 21.45 -0.33
C VAL A 353 2.19 21.04 0.60
N ALA A 354 1.23 21.96 0.77
CA ALA A 354 0.07 21.74 1.62
C ALA A 354 -0.79 20.57 1.09
N MET A 355 -1.57 19.95 1.97
CA MET A 355 -2.38 18.75 1.70
C MET A 355 -3.19 18.81 0.39
N GLN A 356 -3.70 19.98 0.01
CA GLN A 356 -4.56 20.20 -1.15
C GLN A 356 -3.78 20.25 -2.47
N ASP A 357 -2.48 20.53 -2.41
CA ASP A 357 -1.60 20.77 -3.57
C ASP A 357 -0.56 19.66 -3.75
N ILE A 358 -0.58 18.63 -2.89
CA ILE A 358 0.23 17.42 -3.12
C ILE A 358 -0.37 16.74 -4.35
N ASP A 359 0.29 16.90 -5.49
CA ASP A 359 -0.10 16.21 -6.72
C ASP A 359 0.10 14.70 -6.55
N VAL A 360 -0.96 14.03 -6.09
CA VAL A 360 -1.01 12.58 -5.87
C VAL A 360 -0.74 11.83 -7.18
N VAL A 361 -0.90 12.47 -8.33
CA VAL A 361 -0.69 11.82 -9.64
C VAL A 361 0.81 11.67 -9.95
N THR A 362 1.67 12.54 -9.43
CA THR A 362 3.11 12.52 -9.76
C THR A 362 3.98 11.75 -8.77
N ASN A 363 3.50 11.48 -7.55
CA ASN A 363 4.27 10.70 -6.59
C ASN A 363 4.08 9.19 -6.81
N ARG A 364 5.01 8.37 -6.31
CA ARG A 364 4.92 6.90 -6.43
C ARG A 364 3.99 6.32 -5.35
N PRO A 365 3.37 5.13 -5.58
CA PRO A 365 2.64 4.40 -4.53
C PRO A 365 3.52 4.18 -3.29
N MET A 366 2.94 4.16 -2.09
CA MET A 366 3.70 4.08 -0.82
C MET A 366 4.75 2.94 -0.79
N ILE A 367 4.40 1.79 -1.37
CA ILE A 367 5.27 0.61 -1.49
C ILE A 367 6.36 0.76 -2.56
N LEU A 368 6.08 1.53 -3.61
CA LEU A 368 6.92 1.79 -4.78
C LEU A 368 7.56 3.16 -4.73
N ILE A 369 7.69 3.81 -3.58
CA ILE A 369 8.59 4.93 -3.46
C ILE A 369 10.00 4.35 -3.74
N GLY A 370 10.37 4.33 -5.04
CA GLY A 370 11.28 3.35 -5.65
C GLY A 370 10.95 2.56 -6.95
N ALA A 371 9.94 2.82 -7.79
CA ALA A 371 9.85 2.28 -9.17
C ALA A 371 9.56 3.33 -10.27
N PRO A 372 10.15 3.23 -11.49
CA PRO A 372 10.19 4.32 -12.48
C PRO A 372 8.81 4.90 -12.84
N ALA A 373 8.77 6.21 -13.09
CA ALA A 373 7.71 6.80 -13.91
C ALA A 373 7.85 6.23 -15.33
N GLY A 374 6.72 5.97 -16.00
CA GLY A 374 6.60 5.28 -17.29
C GLY A 374 7.43 5.83 -18.47
N PRO A 375 7.29 5.22 -19.66
CA PRO A 375 8.37 5.10 -20.63
C PRO A 375 8.77 6.44 -21.28
N ARG A 376 10.08 6.61 -21.44
CA ARG A 376 10.70 7.67 -22.24
C ARG A 376 10.25 7.55 -23.70
N LEU A 377 9.70 8.64 -24.24
CA LEU A 377 9.57 8.86 -25.68
C LEU A 377 10.96 8.73 -26.33
N LYS A 378 11.07 7.86 -27.35
CA LYS A 378 12.28 7.77 -28.17
C LYS A 378 12.37 9.02 -29.07
N PRO A 379 13.57 9.59 -29.29
CA PRO A 379 13.74 10.69 -30.23
C PRO A 379 13.56 10.17 -31.67
N ALA A 380 12.78 10.90 -32.46
CA ALA A 380 12.58 10.64 -33.88
C ALA A 380 13.89 10.86 -34.64
N SER A 381 14.41 9.80 -35.26
CA SER A 381 15.46 9.91 -36.27
C SER A 381 14.80 10.22 -37.63
N LEU A 382 14.87 11.49 -38.01
CA LEU A 382 14.74 11.93 -39.39
C LEU A 382 15.99 11.48 -40.15
N PHE A 383 15.85 10.65 -41.19
CA PHE A 383 16.58 10.81 -42.45
C PHE A 383 15.85 10.04 -43.58
N PRO A 384 15.81 10.59 -44.80
CA PRO A 384 14.99 10.10 -45.91
C PRO A 384 15.79 9.16 -46.80
N HIS A 385 15.16 8.21 -47.49
CA HIS A 385 15.66 7.64 -48.75
C HIS A 385 14.60 6.77 -49.47
N PRO A 386 14.74 6.53 -50.79
CA PRO A 386 13.74 6.99 -51.75
C PRO A 386 12.89 5.88 -52.37
N VAL A 387 11.85 6.34 -53.05
CA VAL A 387 10.97 5.59 -53.93
C VAL A 387 11.78 5.04 -55.11
N ILE A 388 11.83 3.72 -55.27
CA ILE A 388 12.03 3.08 -56.57
C ILE A 388 10.99 1.98 -56.73
N ALA A 389 10.16 2.15 -57.75
CA ALA A 389 9.23 1.17 -58.26
C ALA A 389 10.00 0.07 -59.02
N ALA A 390 9.64 -1.19 -58.78
CA ALA A 390 9.90 -2.26 -59.73
C ALA A 390 8.71 -3.21 -59.73
N SER A 391 7.95 -3.11 -60.82
CA SER A 391 6.98 -4.08 -61.27
C SER A 391 7.66 -5.42 -61.56
N HIS A 392 7.13 -6.53 -61.06
CA HIS A 392 7.13 -7.79 -61.81
C HIS A 392 6.01 -8.71 -61.31
N SER A 393 5.04 -8.91 -62.21
CA SER A 393 3.99 -9.92 -62.16
C SER A 393 4.60 -11.33 -62.28
N LYS A 394 4.13 -12.28 -61.46
CA LYS A 394 3.98 -13.74 -61.75
C LYS A 394 3.01 -14.31 -60.71
N ILE A 395 1.75 -14.50 -61.07
CA ILE A 395 1.12 -15.79 -61.42
C ILE A 395 1.04 -16.77 -60.24
N LEU A 396 -0.20 -16.89 -59.74
CA LEU A 396 -0.88 -18.04 -59.15
C LEU A 396 -0.05 -19.30 -58.83
N GLN A 397 0.01 -19.64 -57.54
CA GLN A 397 -0.31 -21.00 -57.11
C GLN A 397 -0.92 -20.98 -55.69
N ARG A 398 -2.26 -20.98 -55.65
CA ARG A 398 -3.04 -21.34 -54.46
C ARG A 398 -2.85 -22.84 -54.22
N TYR A 399 -2.14 -23.22 -53.18
CA TYR A 399 -2.34 -24.54 -52.58
C TYR A 399 -3.50 -24.46 -51.59
N TYR A 400 -4.70 -24.76 -52.10
CA TYR A 400 -5.77 -25.29 -51.27
C TYR A 400 -5.34 -26.69 -50.82
N SER A 401 -5.16 -26.89 -49.52
CA SER A 401 -5.27 -28.21 -48.91
C SER A 401 -6.57 -28.25 -48.11
N SER A 402 -7.65 -28.58 -48.82
CA SER A 402 -8.92 -29.00 -48.25
C SER A 402 -8.89 -30.51 -48.05
N GLY A 403 -8.80 -30.94 -46.80
CA GLY A 403 -9.11 -32.29 -46.32
C GLY A 403 -9.57 -32.18 -44.87
N PRO A 404 -10.64 -32.87 -44.43
CA PRO A 404 -11.18 -32.73 -43.10
C PRO A 404 -10.19 -33.39 -42.11
N ARG A 405 -9.34 -32.57 -41.48
CA ARG A 405 -8.60 -33.02 -40.30
C ARG A 405 -9.63 -33.31 -39.20
N PRO A 406 -9.52 -34.44 -38.48
CA PRO A 406 -10.38 -34.69 -37.33
C PRO A 406 -10.29 -33.52 -36.35
N PRO A 407 -11.38 -33.14 -35.67
CA PRO A 407 -11.38 -32.02 -34.74
C PRO A 407 -10.33 -32.26 -33.66
N ARG A 408 -9.28 -31.43 -33.67
CA ARG A 408 -8.18 -31.48 -32.70
C ARG A 408 -8.41 -30.40 -31.66
N LEU A 409 -8.28 -30.75 -30.38
CA LEU A 409 -8.37 -29.78 -29.28
C LEU A 409 -7.27 -28.73 -29.43
N SER A 410 -7.64 -27.45 -29.36
CA SER A 410 -6.71 -26.33 -29.58
C SER A 410 -5.69 -26.15 -28.47
N HIS A 411 -5.99 -26.64 -27.26
CA HIS A 411 -5.15 -26.46 -26.05
C HIS A 411 -4.26 -27.66 -25.74
N LEU A 412 -3.94 -28.50 -26.72
CA LEU A 412 -3.04 -29.64 -26.53
C LEU A 412 -1.77 -29.50 -27.39
N ASP A 413 -0.61 -29.77 -26.80
CA ASP A 413 0.62 -29.92 -27.54
C ASP A 413 0.69 -31.27 -28.29
N GLU A 414 1.79 -31.52 -29.00
CA GLU A 414 2.00 -32.76 -29.76
C GLU A 414 2.06 -34.01 -28.88
N THR A 415 2.28 -33.84 -27.57
CA THR A 415 2.30 -34.92 -26.56
C THR A 415 0.96 -35.10 -25.84
N GLY A 416 -0.06 -34.31 -26.18
CA GLY A 416 -1.38 -34.35 -25.56
C GLY A 416 -1.45 -33.64 -24.21
N ARG A 417 -0.47 -32.79 -23.86
CA ARG A 417 -0.50 -31.99 -22.62
C ARG A 417 -1.14 -30.64 -22.85
N ALA A 418 -1.74 -30.09 -21.79
CA ALA A 418 -2.34 -28.77 -21.79
C ALA A 418 -1.30 -27.70 -22.18
N SER A 419 -1.57 -26.96 -23.25
CA SER A 419 -0.69 -25.93 -23.79
C SER A 419 -1.49 -24.69 -24.21
N MET A 420 -0.85 -23.53 -24.10
CA MET A 420 -1.44 -22.26 -24.48
C MET A 420 -1.47 -22.13 -26.01
N VAL A 421 -2.61 -21.69 -26.54
CA VAL A 421 -2.75 -21.44 -27.98
C VAL A 421 -1.92 -20.22 -28.35
N ASN A 422 -0.90 -20.37 -29.19
CA ASN A 422 -0.14 -19.22 -29.69
C ASN A 422 -1.03 -18.36 -30.61
N VAL A 423 -1.11 -17.06 -30.31
CA VAL A 423 -1.86 -16.07 -31.10
C VAL A 423 -0.96 -14.99 -31.70
N GLY A 424 0.37 -15.13 -31.61
CA GLY A 424 1.37 -14.15 -32.04
C GLY A 424 1.19 -13.67 -33.48
N ASP A 425 0.95 -14.60 -34.40
CA ASP A 425 0.87 -14.34 -35.86
C ASP A 425 -0.50 -13.82 -36.32
N LYS A 426 -1.48 -13.71 -35.41
CA LYS A 426 -2.82 -13.23 -35.75
C LYS A 426 -2.84 -11.70 -35.73
N ALA A 427 -3.46 -11.11 -36.76
CA ALA A 427 -3.77 -9.69 -36.75
C ALA A 427 -4.84 -9.38 -35.68
N PRO A 428 -4.71 -8.29 -34.91
CA PRO A 428 -5.78 -7.82 -34.04
C PRO A 428 -7.02 -7.44 -34.84
N THR A 429 -8.19 -7.85 -34.37
CA THR A 429 -9.49 -7.48 -34.93
C THR A 429 -10.43 -7.02 -33.81
N LYS A 430 -11.42 -6.20 -34.14
CA LYS A 430 -12.52 -5.90 -33.22
C LYS A 430 -13.37 -7.15 -33.06
N ARG A 431 -13.51 -7.64 -31.84
CA ARG A 431 -14.20 -8.88 -31.50
C ARG A 431 -15.30 -8.62 -30.51
N THR A 432 -16.43 -9.25 -30.73
CA THR A 432 -17.60 -9.15 -29.84
C THR A 432 -18.19 -10.53 -29.63
N ALA A 433 -18.61 -10.85 -28.41
CA ALA A 433 -19.39 -12.04 -28.11
C ALA A 433 -20.50 -11.71 -27.12
N THR A 434 -21.67 -12.32 -27.33
CA THR A 434 -22.81 -12.29 -26.43
C THR A 434 -23.06 -13.69 -25.90
N ALA A 435 -23.17 -13.82 -24.59
CA ALA A 435 -23.60 -15.04 -23.90
C ALA A 435 -24.91 -14.78 -23.16
N SER A 436 -25.67 -15.85 -22.96
CA SER A 436 -26.91 -15.86 -22.19
C SER A 436 -26.92 -17.04 -21.25
N GLY A 437 -27.63 -16.92 -20.14
CA GLY A 437 -27.91 -18.00 -19.21
C GLY A 437 -29.07 -17.67 -18.30
N ARG A 438 -29.60 -18.68 -17.62
CA ARG A 438 -30.80 -18.53 -16.79
C ARG A 438 -30.62 -19.18 -15.43
N ILE A 439 -31.24 -18.59 -14.42
CA ILE A 439 -31.48 -19.23 -13.13
C ILE A 439 -32.99 -19.31 -12.89
N TYR A 440 -33.52 -20.51 -12.68
CA TYR A 440 -34.89 -20.73 -12.23
C TYR A 440 -34.95 -20.53 -10.71
N ILE A 441 -35.98 -19.83 -10.27
CA ILE A 441 -36.19 -19.48 -8.86
C ILE A 441 -37.65 -19.69 -8.47
N PRO A 442 -37.97 -19.97 -7.19
CA PRO A 442 -39.35 -20.05 -6.71
C PRO A 442 -40.08 -18.70 -6.80
N ALA A 443 -41.41 -18.75 -6.86
CA ALA A 443 -42.28 -17.57 -6.91
C ALA A 443 -41.97 -16.54 -5.82
N ILE A 444 -41.70 -17.01 -4.59
CA ILE A 444 -41.36 -16.13 -3.47
C ILE A 444 -40.06 -15.36 -3.71
N ALA A 445 -39.03 -15.98 -4.26
CA ALA A 445 -37.77 -15.29 -4.56
C ALA A 445 -37.91 -14.34 -5.74
N TYR A 446 -38.71 -14.72 -6.75
CA TYR A 446 -39.02 -13.84 -7.87
C TYR A 446 -39.68 -12.55 -7.40
N GLN A 447 -40.74 -12.66 -6.59
CA GLN A 447 -41.45 -11.50 -6.02
C GLN A 447 -40.52 -10.61 -5.21
N LEU A 448 -39.63 -11.19 -4.39
CA LEU A 448 -38.67 -10.42 -3.60
C LEU A 448 -37.72 -9.60 -4.46
N VAL A 449 -37.23 -10.17 -5.55
CA VAL A 449 -36.30 -9.50 -6.47
C VAL A 449 -37.02 -8.41 -7.26
N THR A 450 -38.23 -8.69 -7.78
CA THR A 450 -39.00 -7.72 -8.57
C THR A 450 -39.60 -6.59 -7.73
N ALA A 451 -39.89 -6.82 -6.44
CA ALA A 451 -40.41 -5.79 -5.55
C ALA A 451 -39.35 -4.75 -5.12
N THR A 452 -38.06 -5.06 -5.29
CA THR A 452 -36.94 -4.18 -4.95
C THR A 452 -36.32 -3.46 -6.15
N TYR A 453 -36.85 -3.65 -7.35
CA TYR A 453 -36.32 -3.13 -8.61
C TYR A 453 -37.36 -2.27 -9.33
N PRO A 454 -37.01 -1.05 -9.75
CA PRO A 454 -37.63 0.17 -9.21
C PRO A 454 -39.15 0.22 -9.41
N ALA A 455 -39.89 0.11 -8.30
CA ALA A 455 -41.28 0.55 -8.21
C ALA A 455 -41.48 1.29 -6.88
N SER A 456 -42.22 2.38 -6.97
CA SER A 456 -42.47 3.41 -5.97
C SER A 456 -43.26 2.96 -4.73
N ASP A 457 -42.88 3.56 -3.60
CA ASP A 457 -43.63 3.84 -2.36
C ASP A 457 -44.11 2.65 -1.46
N PRO A 458 -43.60 2.53 -0.21
CA PRO A 458 -44.00 1.48 0.71
C PRO A 458 -45.06 2.00 1.69
N THR A 459 -46.33 1.66 1.48
CA THR A 459 -47.30 1.78 2.57
C THR A 459 -48.08 0.49 2.81
N GLN A 460 -48.07 0.13 4.09
CA GLN A 460 -48.93 -0.80 4.82
C GLN A 460 -48.50 -2.27 4.95
N THR A 461 -48.98 -2.80 6.09
CA THR A 461 -49.23 -4.18 6.52
C THR A 461 -48.20 -4.93 7.37
N ASP A 462 -48.77 -5.66 8.33
CA ASP A 462 -48.36 -6.53 9.44
C ASP A 462 -46.90 -7.05 9.59
N PRO A 463 -46.30 -7.00 10.79
CA PRO A 463 -44.94 -7.47 11.10
C PRO A 463 -44.76 -9.00 11.32
N SER A 464 -45.80 -9.84 11.18
CA SER A 464 -45.71 -11.28 11.52
C SER A 464 -45.55 -12.27 10.35
N ASP A 465 -45.49 -11.82 9.09
CA ASP A 465 -45.44 -12.68 7.89
C ASP A 465 -44.03 -13.27 7.61
N PRO A 466 -43.88 -14.62 7.48
CA PRO A 466 -42.64 -15.28 7.05
C PRO A 466 -42.03 -14.72 5.75
N SER A 467 -42.85 -14.23 4.82
CA SER A 467 -42.42 -13.61 3.56
C SER A 467 -41.58 -12.34 3.80
N ARG A 468 -41.83 -11.59 4.88
CA ARG A 468 -41.07 -10.38 5.24
C ARG A 468 -39.79 -10.67 6.02
N ILE A 469 -39.66 -11.79 6.74
CA ILE A 469 -38.38 -12.19 7.34
C ILE A 469 -37.39 -12.55 6.23
N ALA A 470 -37.86 -13.22 5.18
CA ALA A 470 -37.11 -13.47 3.95
C ALA A 470 -36.79 -12.17 3.20
N ALA A 471 -37.78 -11.27 3.04
CA ALA A 471 -37.58 -9.95 2.43
C ALA A 471 -36.57 -9.09 3.19
N ALA A 472 -36.61 -9.07 4.52
CA ALA A 472 -35.71 -8.30 5.37
C ALA A 472 -34.29 -8.88 5.34
N LYS A 473 -34.13 -10.21 5.32
CA LYS A 473 -32.82 -10.85 5.13
C LYS A 473 -32.24 -10.60 3.74
N SER A 474 -33.08 -10.59 2.69
CA SER A 474 -32.68 -10.22 1.32
C SER A 474 -32.29 -8.74 1.24
N ARG A 475 -33.09 -7.83 1.82
CA ARG A 475 -32.80 -6.38 1.88
C ARG A 475 -31.52 -6.05 2.64
N ARG A 476 -31.16 -6.82 3.66
CA ARG A 476 -29.86 -6.69 4.38
C ARG A 476 -28.65 -7.00 3.49
N LYS A 477 -28.81 -7.81 2.44
CA LYS A 477 -27.74 -8.15 1.50
C LYS A 477 -27.64 -7.14 0.33
N GLY A 478 -28.60 -6.24 0.16
CA GLY A 478 -28.66 -5.28 -0.95
C GLY A 478 -29.47 -5.80 -2.16
N ASP A 479 -29.59 -4.97 -3.19
CA ASP A 479 -30.29 -5.32 -4.43
C ASP A 479 -29.58 -6.46 -5.17
N ALA A 480 -30.19 -7.65 -5.15
CA ALA A 480 -29.61 -8.87 -5.69
C ALA A 480 -29.25 -8.77 -7.18
N LEU A 481 -30.04 -8.06 -7.99
CA LEU A 481 -29.75 -7.91 -9.43
C LEU A 481 -28.63 -6.91 -9.66
N THR A 482 -28.59 -5.81 -8.90
CA THR A 482 -27.47 -4.85 -8.99
C THR A 482 -26.15 -5.50 -8.56
N VAL A 483 -26.14 -6.28 -7.48
CA VAL A 483 -24.94 -7.01 -7.03
C VAL A 483 -24.54 -8.06 -8.08
N ALA A 484 -25.49 -8.82 -8.64
CA ALA A 484 -25.23 -9.79 -9.69
C ALA A 484 -24.71 -9.14 -10.99
N HIS A 485 -25.19 -7.95 -11.35
CA HIS A 485 -24.71 -7.17 -12.50
C HIS A 485 -23.24 -6.79 -12.29
N LEU A 486 -22.90 -6.20 -11.15
CA LEU A 486 -21.51 -5.83 -10.84
C LEU A 486 -20.59 -7.07 -10.79
N ALA A 487 -21.08 -8.18 -10.24
CA ALA A 487 -20.34 -9.44 -10.20
C ALA A 487 -20.09 -9.99 -11.60
N ALA A 488 -21.08 -9.95 -12.50
CA ALA A 488 -20.92 -10.37 -13.89
C ALA A 488 -19.87 -9.53 -14.64
N ILE A 489 -19.89 -8.20 -14.47
CA ILE A 489 -18.85 -7.31 -15.05
C ILE A 489 -17.46 -7.68 -14.51
N THR A 490 -17.37 -7.93 -13.19
CA THR A 490 -16.12 -8.31 -12.55
C THR A 490 -15.62 -9.67 -13.04
N GLY A 491 -16.52 -10.64 -13.20
CA GLY A 491 -16.24 -11.97 -13.74
C GLY A 491 -15.62 -11.88 -15.13
N ALA A 492 -16.21 -11.09 -16.03
CA ALA A 492 -15.66 -10.87 -17.37
C ALA A 492 -14.20 -10.38 -17.32
N LYS A 493 -13.90 -9.39 -16.46
CA LYS A 493 -12.56 -8.81 -16.31
C LYS A 493 -11.54 -9.76 -15.70
N GLN A 494 -11.98 -10.78 -14.97
CA GLN A 494 -11.12 -11.72 -14.25
C GLN A 494 -11.02 -13.09 -14.96
N THR A 495 -11.52 -13.23 -16.19
CA THR A 495 -11.60 -14.50 -16.91
C THR A 495 -10.27 -15.25 -17.00
N SER A 496 -9.17 -14.57 -17.36
CA SER A 496 -7.83 -15.19 -17.44
C SER A 496 -7.27 -15.62 -16.07
N ASN A 497 -7.78 -15.05 -14.98
CA ASN A 497 -7.40 -15.44 -13.62
C ASN A 497 -8.21 -16.65 -13.13
N LEU A 498 -9.43 -16.82 -13.65
CA LEU A 498 -10.32 -17.93 -13.31
C LEU A 498 -10.11 -19.16 -14.22
N ILE A 499 -9.67 -18.94 -15.47
CA ILE A 499 -9.50 -19.97 -16.49
C ILE A 499 -8.05 -19.97 -16.98
N PRO A 500 -7.20 -20.93 -16.52
CA PRO A 500 -5.73 -20.87 -16.66
C PRO A 500 -5.14 -20.73 -18.07
N LEU A 501 -5.88 -21.08 -19.12
CA LEU A 501 -5.41 -21.03 -20.52
C LEU A 501 -6.09 -19.95 -21.36
N CYS A 502 -6.88 -19.08 -20.72
CA CYS A 502 -7.40 -17.88 -21.37
C CYS A 502 -6.32 -16.79 -21.41
N HIS A 503 -6.22 -16.12 -22.55
CA HIS A 503 -5.33 -14.96 -22.66
C HIS A 503 -5.94 -13.78 -21.89
N PRO A 504 -5.12 -12.94 -21.24
CA PRO A 504 -5.63 -11.67 -20.72
C PRO A 504 -6.02 -10.76 -21.89
N LEU A 505 -7.27 -10.28 -21.89
CA LEU A 505 -7.80 -9.39 -22.94
C LEU A 505 -8.07 -7.99 -22.41
N ALA A 506 -7.65 -6.98 -23.18
CA ALA A 506 -8.01 -5.59 -22.94
C ALA A 506 -9.45 -5.34 -23.42
N LEU A 507 -10.42 -5.56 -22.54
CA LEU A 507 -11.84 -5.42 -22.86
C LEU A 507 -12.21 -3.95 -23.09
N SER A 508 -12.82 -3.67 -24.25
CA SER A 508 -13.26 -2.33 -24.63
C SER A 508 -14.68 -2.02 -24.17
N ASN A 509 -15.54 -3.04 -24.05
CA ASN A 509 -16.90 -2.89 -23.56
C ASN A 509 -17.39 -4.18 -22.88
N ILE A 510 -18.17 -4.01 -21.79
CA ILE A 510 -18.89 -5.10 -21.13
C ILE A 510 -20.29 -4.55 -20.82
N SER A 511 -21.31 -5.13 -21.44
CA SER A 511 -22.71 -4.82 -21.18
C SER A 511 -23.38 -6.05 -20.60
N VAL A 512 -24.00 -5.92 -19.42
CA VAL A 512 -24.72 -7.00 -18.75
C VAL A 512 -26.16 -6.56 -18.51
N VAL A 513 -27.09 -7.46 -18.77
CA VAL A 513 -28.51 -7.28 -18.51
C VAL A 513 -29.01 -8.49 -17.75
N LEU A 514 -29.64 -8.27 -16.59
CA LEU A 514 -30.37 -9.29 -15.85
C LEU A 514 -31.86 -8.95 -15.92
N SER A 515 -32.66 -9.87 -16.44
CA SER A 515 -34.10 -9.68 -16.68
C SER A 515 -34.89 -10.77 -15.98
N PRO A 516 -35.79 -10.41 -15.04
CA PRO A 516 -36.79 -11.35 -14.53
C PRO A 516 -37.78 -11.73 -15.64
N GLU A 517 -38.04 -13.03 -15.80
CA GLU A 517 -38.98 -13.60 -16.78
C GLU A 517 -39.92 -14.61 -16.11
N VAL A 518 -41.18 -14.61 -16.56
CA VAL A 518 -42.19 -15.63 -16.22
C VAL A 518 -42.54 -16.40 -17.48
N SER A 519 -42.34 -17.71 -17.45
CA SER A 519 -42.68 -18.61 -18.57
C SER A 519 -44.19 -18.89 -18.59
N ALA A 520 -44.70 -19.34 -19.74
CA ALA A 520 -46.14 -19.62 -19.93
C ALA A 520 -46.69 -20.68 -18.96
N ASP A 521 -45.83 -21.55 -18.43
CA ASP A 521 -46.11 -22.57 -17.42
C ASP A 521 -45.91 -22.09 -15.97
N GLN A 522 -45.88 -20.77 -15.73
CA GLN A 522 -45.66 -20.14 -14.43
C GLN A 522 -44.28 -20.47 -13.80
N ARG A 523 -43.28 -20.85 -14.60
CA ARG A 523 -41.90 -20.91 -14.12
C ARG A 523 -41.26 -19.53 -14.07
N TYR A 524 -40.73 -19.18 -12.90
CA TYR A 524 -40.06 -17.90 -12.66
C TYR A 524 -38.55 -18.04 -12.84
N SER A 525 -37.93 -17.07 -13.50
CA SER A 525 -36.49 -17.10 -13.75
C SER A 525 -35.87 -15.72 -13.84
N ILE A 526 -34.55 -15.65 -13.69
CA ILE A 526 -33.74 -14.49 -14.05
C ILE A 526 -32.83 -14.89 -15.22
N VAL A 527 -32.94 -14.18 -16.33
CA VAL A 527 -32.07 -14.33 -17.50
C VAL A 527 -30.94 -13.32 -17.40
N CYS A 528 -29.70 -13.80 -17.49
CA CYS A 528 -28.50 -12.97 -17.56
C CYS A 528 -27.94 -13.02 -18.98
N ARG A 529 -27.85 -11.85 -19.63
CA ARG A 529 -27.23 -11.68 -20.95
C ARG A 529 -26.03 -10.75 -20.82
N ALA A 530 -24.87 -11.20 -21.29
CA ALA A 530 -23.65 -10.42 -21.28
C ALA A 530 -23.06 -10.28 -22.68
N THR A 531 -22.80 -9.05 -23.12
CA THR A 531 -22.10 -8.75 -24.37
C THR A 531 -20.74 -8.12 -24.06
N VAL A 532 -19.67 -8.76 -24.50
CA VAL A 532 -18.29 -8.34 -24.27
C VAL A 532 -17.63 -8.03 -25.59
N SER A 533 -16.80 -6.98 -25.64
CA SER A 533 -16.02 -6.63 -26.82
C SER A 533 -14.57 -6.26 -26.46
N CYS A 534 -13.66 -6.50 -27.40
CA CYS A 534 -12.27 -6.05 -27.33
C CYS A 534 -11.69 -5.79 -28.73
N GLU A 535 -10.50 -5.21 -28.77
CA GLU A 535 -9.61 -5.27 -29.93
C GLU A 535 -8.46 -6.22 -29.61
N GLY A 536 -8.37 -7.34 -30.34
CA GLY A 536 -7.45 -8.40 -29.94
C GLY A 536 -7.27 -9.53 -30.94
N LYS A 537 -6.31 -10.41 -30.62
CA LYS A 537 -5.89 -11.53 -31.49
C LYS A 537 -6.67 -12.83 -31.23
N THR A 538 -7.48 -12.88 -30.18
CA THR A 538 -8.33 -14.02 -29.80
C THR A 538 -9.73 -13.58 -29.41
N GLY A 539 -10.68 -14.50 -29.52
CA GLY A 539 -12.10 -14.28 -29.21
C GLY A 539 -12.38 -13.95 -27.74
N VAL A 540 -13.55 -13.36 -27.50
CA VAL A 540 -14.04 -12.87 -26.19
C VAL A 540 -15.20 -13.71 -25.64
N GLU A 541 -15.40 -14.91 -26.18
CA GLU A 541 -16.48 -15.82 -25.78
C GLU A 541 -16.38 -16.22 -24.31
N MET A 542 -15.15 -16.46 -23.82
CA MET A 542 -14.91 -16.90 -22.46
C MET A 542 -15.24 -15.80 -21.45
N GLU A 543 -14.98 -14.54 -21.79
CA GLU A 543 -15.31 -13.39 -20.96
C GLU A 543 -16.83 -13.19 -20.88
N ALA A 544 -17.55 -13.38 -21.97
CA ALA A 544 -19.01 -13.33 -21.97
C ALA A 544 -19.63 -14.48 -21.15
N LEU A 545 -19.14 -15.72 -21.33
CA LEU A 545 -19.60 -16.90 -20.58
C LEU A 545 -19.29 -16.78 -19.08
N THR A 546 -18.10 -16.30 -18.73
CA THR A 546 -17.69 -16.08 -17.33
C THR A 546 -18.55 -15.01 -16.69
N ALA A 547 -18.86 -13.92 -17.41
CA ALA A 547 -19.77 -12.89 -16.92
C ALA A 547 -21.16 -13.46 -16.55
N VAL A 548 -21.77 -14.22 -17.45
CA VAL A 548 -23.07 -14.87 -17.21
C VAL A 548 -22.99 -15.82 -16.03
N SER A 549 -21.97 -16.68 -15.98
CA SER A 549 -21.81 -17.69 -14.93
C SER A 549 -21.66 -17.05 -13.55
N VAL A 550 -20.79 -16.04 -13.42
CA VAL A 550 -20.58 -15.33 -12.16
C VAL A 550 -21.83 -14.54 -11.77
N GLY A 551 -22.53 -13.93 -12.72
CA GLY A 551 -23.79 -13.23 -12.46
C GLY A 551 -24.85 -14.15 -11.87
N LEU A 552 -25.09 -15.32 -12.49
CA LEU A 552 -26.09 -16.28 -12.03
C LEU A 552 -25.71 -16.94 -10.69
N LEU A 553 -24.43 -17.24 -10.47
CA LEU A 553 -23.93 -17.72 -9.17
C LEU A 553 -24.14 -16.69 -8.06
N THR A 554 -24.02 -15.40 -8.40
CA THR A 554 -24.26 -14.31 -7.45
C THR A 554 -25.75 -14.20 -7.12
N VAL A 555 -26.64 -14.32 -8.11
CA VAL A 555 -28.09 -14.42 -7.85
C VAL A 555 -28.40 -15.58 -6.91
N TRP A 556 -27.79 -16.75 -7.14
CA TRP A 556 -27.93 -17.89 -6.25
C TRP A 556 -27.48 -17.56 -4.82
N ASP A 557 -26.27 -17.03 -4.64
CA ASP A 557 -25.73 -16.73 -3.30
C ASP A 557 -26.58 -15.72 -2.52
N MET A 558 -27.13 -14.74 -3.23
CA MET A 558 -28.01 -13.73 -2.68
C MET A 558 -29.34 -14.34 -2.21
N LEU A 559 -29.89 -15.28 -2.97
CA LEU A 559 -31.23 -15.84 -2.75
C LEU A 559 -31.26 -17.19 -2.01
N LYS A 560 -30.12 -17.85 -1.78
CA LYS A 560 -30.07 -19.21 -1.18
C LYS A 560 -30.75 -19.33 0.19
N ALA A 561 -30.80 -18.25 0.95
CA ALA A 561 -31.48 -18.21 2.25
C ALA A 561 -33.01 -18.29 2.15
N VAL A 562 -33.58 -17.99 0.98
CA VAL A 562 -35.03 -17.98 0.72
C VAL A 562 -35.44 -19.08 -0.27
N ALA A 563 -34.56 -19.43 -1.22
CA ALA A 563 -34.90 -20.29 -2.36
C ALA A 563 -33.96 -21.50 -2.58
N GLY A 564 -32.99 -21.73 -1.70
CA GLY A 564 -31.81 -22.57 -1.98
C GLY A 564 -32.05 -24.02 -2.44
N LYS A 565 -33.21 -24.63 -2.18
CA LYS A 565 -33.48 -26.05 -2.51
C LYS A 565 -34.08 -26.27 -3.91
N GLU A 566 -34.69 -25.23 -4.49
CA GLU A 566 -35.47 -25.31 -5.72
C GLU A 566 -34.86 -24.47 -6.87
N MET A 567 -33.76 -23.77 -6.59
CA MET A 567 -33.06 -23.01 -7.63
C MET A 567 -32.30 -23.94 -8.56
N GLU A 568 -32.24 -23.57 -9.84
CA GLU A 568 -31.49 -24.29 -10.85
C GLU A 568 -30.84 -23.29 -11.83
N ILE A 569 -29.52 -23.36 -12.01
CA ILE A 569 -28.84 -22.60 -13.06
C ILE A 569 -28.78 -23.48 -14.31
N GLY A 570 -29.37 -22.99 -15.40
CA GLY A 570 -29.47 -23.71 -16.67
C GLY A 570 -29.06 -22.86 -17.87
N GLU A 571 -28.77 -23.58 -18.96
CA GLU A 571 -28.62 -23.03 -20.31
C GLU A 571 -27.61 -21.86 -20.45
N ILE A 572 -26.37 -22.03 -19.98
CA ILE A 572 -25.31 -21.04 -20.23
C ILE A 572 -24.66 -21.30 -21.60
N PHE A 573 -24.81 -20.38 -22.54
CA PHE A 573 -24.27 -20.54 -23.89
C PHE A 573 -23.96 -19.20 -24.58
N VAL A 574 -23.05 -19.23 -25.56
CA VAL A 574 -22.81 -18.12 -26.49
C VAL A 574 -23.98 -18.05 -27.47
N THR A 575 -24.60 -16.87 -27.58
CA THR A 575 -25.69 -16.58 -28.51
C THR A 575 -25.19 -15.94 -29.79
N HIS A 576 -24.15 -15.11 -29.71
CA HIS A 576 -23.61 -14.40 -30.86
C HIS A 576 -22.11 -14.16 -30.70
N LYS A 577 -21.33 -14.19 -31.79
CA LYS A 577 -19.95 -13.72 -31.83
C LYS A 577 -19.57 -13.23 -33.22
N THR A 578 -18.73 -12.20 -33.25
CA THR A 578 -18.23 -11.57 -34.49
C THR A 578 -16.75 -11.17 -34.39
N GLY A 579 -16.10 -11.03 -35.55
CA GLY A 579 -14.74 -10.52 -35.67
C GLY A 579 -13.65 -11.57 -35.49
N GLY A 580 -14.05 -12.85 -35.44
CA GLY A 580 -13.15 -14.01 -35.38
C GLY A 580 -12.92 -14.66 -36.73
N ALA A 581 -12.40 -15.90 -36.73
CA ALA A 581 -12.25 -16.67 -37.97
C ALA A 581 -13.60 -17.09 -38.56
N ASN A 582 -14.61 -17.31 -37.70
CA ASN A 582 -15.99 -17.60 -38.07
C ASN A 582 -16.91 -16.81 -37.14
N ASP A 583 -17.79 -16.02 -37.73
CA ASP A 583 -18.89 -15.39 -37.02
C ASP A 583 -19.99 -16.42 -36.77
N PHE A 584 -20.67 -16.30 -35.63
CA PHE A 584 -21.66 -17.28 -35.21
C PHE A 584 -22.83 -16.58 -34.54
N THR A 585 -24.04 -16.92 -34.97
CA THR A 585 -25.27 -16.57 -34.28
C THR A 585 -26.02 -17.87 -34.05
N ARG A 586 -26.35 -18.15 -32.79
CA ARG A 586 -27.18 -19.29 -32.43
C ARG A 586 -28.62 -18.98 -32.88
N PRO A 587 -29.25 -19.88 -33.65
CA PRO A 587 -30.63 -19.71 -34.11
C PRO A 587 -31.62 -19.65 -32.96
#